data_AF-A0A3D0RK26-F1
#
_entry.id   AF-A0A3D0RK26-F1
#
_cell.length_a   1.000
_cell.length_b   1.000
_cell.length_c   1.000
_cell.angle_alpha   90.00
_cell.angle_beta   90.00
_cell.angle_gamma   90.00
#
_symmetry.space_group_name_H-M   'P 1'
#
loop_
_entity.id
_entity.type
_entity.pdbx_description
1 polymer ?
#
loop_
_entity_poly.entity_id
_entity_poly.type
_entity_poly.pdbx_seq_one_letter_code
_entity_poly.pdbx_strand_id
1 'polypeptide(L)' 'RPLKRAIQKYVEDEMAEVILRTGIKEGETVVVDFNKEQQKIEIKIAKHEKIEQ' A
#
# COMPACT_ATOMS: atom_id res chain seq x y z
N ARG A 1 1.36 -5.80 22.14
CA ARG A 1 0.72 -6.96 21.47
C ARG A 1 -0.56 -6.58 20.71
N PRO A 2 -1.55 -5.91 21.32
CA PRO A 2 -2.77 -5.49 20.61
C PRO A 2 -2.49 -4.54 19.46
N LEU A 3 -1.61 -3.55 19.69
CA LEU A 3 -1.24 -2.55 18.69
C LEU A 3 -0.57 -3.16 17.46
N LYS A 4 0.42 -4.05 17.65
CA LYS A 4 1.08 -4.77 16.56
C LYS A 4 0.07 -5.56 15.72
N ARG A 5 -0.91 -6.20 16.36
CA ARG A 5 -1.96 -6.95 15.67
C ARG A 5 -2.92 -6.04 14.88
N ALA A 6 -3.21 -4.86 15.40
CA ALA A 6 -4.01 -3.86 14.69
C ALA A 6 -3.27 -3.35 13.44
N ILE A 7 -1.99 -3.01 13.56
CA ILE A 7 -1.17 -2.59 12.41
C ILE A 7 -1.10 -3.69 11.36
N GLN A 8 -0.85 -4.93 11.78
CA GLN A 8 -0.87 -6.08 10.87
C GLN A 8 -2.20 -6.21 10.13
N LYS A 9 -3.30 -6.27 10.87
CA LYS A 9 -4.62 -6.54 10.29
C LYS A 9 -5.12 -5.42 9.37
N TYR A 10 -4.91 -4.17 9.74
CA TYR A 10 -5.50 -3.03 9.03
C TYR A 10 -4.57 -2.40 8.00
N VAL A 11 -3.27 -2.70 8.04
CA VAL A 11 -2.28 -2.10 7.13
C VAL A 11 -1.50 -3.19 6.40
N GLU A 12 -0.80 -4.08 7.10
CA GLU A 12 0.08 -5.08 6.44
C GLU A 12 -0.71 -6.09 5.59
N ASP A 13 -1.83 -6.62 6.10
CA ASP A 13 -2.66 -7.61 5.40
C ASP A 13 -3.30 -7.02 4.13
N GLU A 14 -3.86 -5.82 4.22
CA GLU A 14 -4.45 -5.09 3.09
C GLU A 14 -3.40 -4.75 2.03
N MET A 15 -2.19 -4.35 2.46
CA MET A 15 -1.06 -4.11 1.56
C MET A 15 -0.62 -5.38 0.84
N ALA A 16 -0.54 -6.52 1.54
CA ALA A 16 -0.15 -7.79 0.94
C ALA A 16 -1.14 -8.22 -0.15
N GLU A 17 -2.44 -8.04 0.08
CA GLU A 17 -3.46 -8.33 -0.93
C GLU A 17 -3.30 -7.46 -2.18
N VAL A 18 -3.05 -6.16 -2.02
CA VAL A 18 -2.83 -5.26 -3.16
C VAL A 18 -1.55 -5.62 -3.92
N ILE A 19 -0.46 -5.97 -3.22
CA ILE A 19 0.79 -6.41 -3.85
C ILE A 19 0.56 -7.64 -4.71
N LEU A 20 -0.15 -8.65 -4.18
CA LEU A 20 -0.47 -9.89 -4.90
C LEU A 20 -1.33 -9.63 -6.14
N ARG A 21 -2.29 -8.69 -6.06
CA ARG A 21 -3.19 -8.36 -7.17
C ARG A 21 -2.55 -7.52 -8.27
N THR A 22 -1.70 -6.55 -7.89
CA THR A 22 -1.17 -5.53 -8.80
C THR A 22 0.20 -5.87 -9.37
N GLY A 23 0.90 -6.86 -8.81
CA GLY A 23 2.19 -7.31 -9.31
C GLY A 23 3.27 -6.24 -9.17
N ILE A 24 3.27 -5.53 -8.03
CA ILE A 24 4.23 -4.47 -7.71
C ILE A 24 5.65 -5.00 -7.90
N LYS A 25 6.46 -4.24 -8.65
CA LYS A 25 7.84 -4.61 -8.96
C LYS A 25 8.80 -3.94 -8.00
N GLU A 26 9.96 -4.55 -7.85
CA GLU A 26 11.07 -3.94 -7.11
C GLU A 26 11.41 -2.57 -7.69
N GLY A 27 11.60 -1.60 -6.80
CA GLY A 27 11.88 -0.20 -7.17
C GLY A 27 10.63 0.67 -7.34
N GLU A 28 9.41 0.12 -7.29
CA GLU A 28 8.20 0.93 -7.29
C GLU A 28 7.94 1.54 -5.90
N THR A 29 7.48 2.80 -5.90
CA THR A 29 7.08 3.50 -4.68
C THR A 29 5.59 3.32 -4.45
N VAL A 30 5.23 2.87 -3.24
CA VAL A 30 3.84 2.70 -2.84
C VAL A 30 3.48 3.78 -1.82
N VAL A 31 2.43 4.52 -2.11
CA VAL A 31 1.86 5.52 -1.21
C VAL A 31 0.64 4.92 -0.55
N VAL A 32 0.67 4.88 0.79
CA VAL A 32 -0.42 4.38 1.62
C VAL A 32 -1.07 5.56 2.32
N ASP A 33 -2.37 5.74 2.12
CA ASP A 33 -3.15 6.83 2.69
C ASP A 33 -4.39 6.28 3.41
N PHE A 34 -5.00 7.06 4.29
CA PHE A 34 -6.22 6.68 4.99
C PHE A 34 -7.38 7.57 4.54
N ASN A 35 -8.32 6.99 3.81
CA ASN A 35 -9.54 7.67 3.45
C ASN A 35 -10.49 7.70 4.65
N LYS A 36 -10.60 8.89 5.28
CA LYS A 36 -11.47 9.10 6.44
C LYS A 36 -12.96 8.94 6.14
N GLU A 37 -13.39 9.24 4.92
CA GLU A 37 -14.80 9.14 4.51
C GLU A 37 -15.23 7.68 4.35
N GLN A 38 -14.35 6.87 3.74
CA GLN A 38 -14.61 5.45 3.51
C GLN A 38 -14.12 4.55 4.66
N GLN A 39 -13.39 5.12 5.63
CA GLN A 39 -12.74 4.38 6.73
C GLN A 39 -11.87 3.22 6.22
N LYS A 40 -11.11 3.46 5.15
CA LYS A 40 -10.30 2.45 4.47
C LYS A 40 -8.90 2.97 4.17
N ILE A 41 -7.94 2.05 4.09
CA ILE A 41 -6.61 2.33 3.57
C ILE A 41 -6.67 2.35 2.04
N GLU A 42 -6.19 3.43 1.44
CA GLU A 42 -5.98 3.53 0.00
C GLU A 42 -4.51 3.31 -0.32
N ILE A 43 -4.25 2.48 -1.32
CA ILE A 43 -2.90 2.17 -1.79
C ILE A 43 -2.77 2.67 -3.23
N LYS A 44 -1.82 3.58 -3.45
CA LYS A 44 -1.52 4.18 -4.75
C LYS A 44 -0.09 3.80 -5.14
N ILE A 45 0.06 3.20 -6.32
CA ILE A 45 1.38 2.89 -6.88
C ILE A 45 1.85 4.12 -7.63
N ALA A 46 2.84 4.81 -7.06
CA ALA A 46 3.54 5.88 -7.76
C ALA A 46 4.51 5.21 -8.73
N LYS A 47 4.08 5.07 -9.99
CA LYS A 47 4.99 4.72 -11.07
C LYS A 47 6.03 5.83 -11.15
N HIS A 48 7.30 5.48 -10.95
CA HIS A 48 8.36 6.32 -11.45
C HIS A 48 8.20 6.33 -12.97
N GLU A 49 7.69 7.43 -13.55
CA GLU A 49 8.01 7.72 -14.93
C GLU A 49 9.54 7.72 -14.98
N LYS A 50 10.12 6.72 -15.65
CA LYS A 50 11.52 6.79 -16.01
C LYS A 50 11.67 8.11 -16.78
N ILE A 51 12.30 9.10 -16.16
CA ILE A 51 12.91 10.18 -16.92
C ILE A 51 14.06 9.52 -17.65
N GLU A 52 13.77 8.96 -18.83
CA GLU A 52 14.78 8.59 -19.82
C GLU A 52 15.52 9.89 -20.18
N GLN A 53 16.79 9.94 -19.82
CA GLN A 53 17.77 10.88 -20.36
C GLN A 53 18.59 10.17 -21.44
#